data_AF-A0A0F0I4J5-F1
#
_entry.id   AF-A0A0F0I4J5-F1
#
_cell.length_a   1.000
_cell.length_b   1.000
_cell.length_c   1.000
_cell.angle_alpha   90.00
_cell.angle_beta   90.00
_cell.angle_gamma   90.00
#
_symmetry.space_group_name_H-M   'P 1'
#
loop_
_entity.id
_entity.type
_entity.pdbx_description
1 polymer ?
#
loop_
_entity_poly.entity_id
_entity_poly.type
_entity_poly.pdbx_seq_one_letter_code
_entity_poly.pdbx_strand_id
1 'polypeptide(L)'
;MRLVPISVGLAACANLVSGMAFTAPARCLTMKDTAEQLDINRWIDLWLETTCKRCQSPKLSDYQTLRESHVAPFVKDCSDSMGTPHLSSNYLSLLDSLLDLAKNKCEVTDETDLCEDPDQLKTVAKCVQSNAWSFVLGNVGNFLPILLADPCGKQMDFIANPDTLDSTIRSHLSNYEKTCPKSE
;
A
#
# COMPACT_ATOMS: atom_id res chain seq x y z
N MET A 1 -28.18 -27.80 40.24
CA MET A 1 -29.23 -27.57 39.22
C MET A 1 -29.47 -26.07 39.19
N ARG A 2 -28.82 -25.35 38.28
CA ARG A 2 -29.31 -24.92 36.95
C ARG A 2 -30.31 -23.76 37.07
N LEU A 3 -30.09 -22.72 36.25
CA LEU A 3 -30.65 -21.34 36.29
C LEU A 3 -29.74 -20.44 37.13
N VAL A 4 -28.74 -19.70 36.63
CA VAL A 4 -28.84 -18.64 35.61
C VAL A 4 -27.53 -18.48 34.78
N PRO A 5 -27.05 -19.51 34.06
CA PRO A 5 -26.21 -19.30 32.86
C PRO A 5 -26.99 -18.63 31.71
N ILE A 6 -28.29 -18.39 31.89
CA ILE A 6 -29.23 -17.86 30.89
C ILE A 6 -29.20 -16.32 30.84
N SER A 7 -28.81 -15.62 31.91
CA SER A 7 -28.72 -14.15 31.90
C SER A 7 -27.42 -13.64 31.24
N VAL A 8 -26.34 -14.41 31.32
CA VAL A 8 -25.05 -14.05 30.69
C VAL A 8 -25.06 -14.35 29.18
N GLY A 9 -25.74 -15.43 28.76
CA GLY A 9 -25.86 -15.79 27.34
C GLY A 9 -26.72 -14.82 26.52
N LEU A 10 -27.84 -14.33 27.07
CA LEU A 10 -28.75 -13.43 26.34
C LEU A 10 -28.21 -12.00 26.21
N ALA A 11 -27.45 -11.50 27.19
CA ALA A 11 -26.81 -10.18 27.10
C ALA A 11 -25.60 -10.16 26.16
N ALA A 12 -24.87 -11.28 26.04
CA ALA A 12 -23.77 -11.42 25.09
C ALA A 12 -24.27 -11.55 23.63
N CYS A 13 -25.38 -12.28 23.41
CA CYS A 13 -25.96 -12.41 22.06
C CYS A 13 -26.67 -11.15 21.56
N ALA A 14 -27.18 -10.28 22.44
CA ALA A 14 -27.83 -9.03 22.03
C ALA A 14 -26.85 -7.88 21.71
N ASN A 15 -25.61 -7.92 22.20
CA ASN A 15 -24.62 -6.86 21.96
C ASN A 15 -23.52 -7.23 20.96
N LEU A 16 -23.29 -8.52 20.69
CA LEU A 16 -22.27 -8.95 19.73
C LEU A 16 -22.82 -9.18 18.31
N VAL A 17 -24.14 -9.31 18.15
CA VAL A 17 -24.77 -9.71 16.87
C VAL A 17 -25.37 -8.52 16.10
N SER A 18 -25.38 -7.31 16.66
CA SER A 18 -25.94 -6.14 15.97
C SER A 18 -25.09 -4.89 16.15
N GLY A 19 -24.26 -4.56 15.17
CA GLY A 19 -23.98 -3.14 14.90
C GLY A 19 -22.59 -2.75 14.46
N MET A 20 -21.54 -3.55 14.71
CA MET A 20 -20.37 -3.47 13.82
C MET A 20 -20.69 -4.26 12.56
N ALA A 21 -21.78 -3.87 11.89
CA ALA A 21 -21.79 -3.98 10.45
C ALA A 21 -20.49 -3.30 10.04
N PHE A 22 -19.57 -4.08 9.52
CA PHE A 22 -18.48 -3.56 8.73
C PHE A 22 -19.15 -2.87 7.54
N THR A 23 -19.66 -1.67 7.76
CA THR A 23 -20.03 -0.74 6.70
C THR A 23 -18.70 -0.22 6.22
N ALA A 24 -17.88 -1.10 5.63
CA ALA A 24 -17.05 -0.65 4.54
C ALA A 24 -18.03 0.07 3.60
N PRO A 25 -17.91 1.39 3.42
CA PRO A 25 -18.74 2.14 2.51
C PRO A 25 -18.78 1.40 1.20
N ALA A 26 -19.88 1.52 0.45
CA ALA A 26 -19.94 0.98 -0.91
C ALA A 26 -18.71 1.40 -1.75
N ARG A 27 -18.09 2.54 -1.42
CA ARG A 27 -16.83 3.02 -2.00
C ARG A 27 -15.61 2.12 -1.75
N CYS A 28 -15.53 1.39 -0.63
CA CYS A 28 -14.46 0.43 -0.39
C CYS A 28 -14.65 -0.87 -1.14
N LEU A 29 -15.89 -1.21 -1.49
CA LEU A 29 -16.17 -2.37 -2.33
C LEU A 29 -15.65 -2.16 -3.76
N THR A 30 -15.58 -0.91 -4.21
CA THR A 30 -14.99 -0.53 -5.50
C THR A 30 -13.49 -0.22 -5.41
N MET A 31 -12.85 -0.41 -4.25
CA MET A 31 -11.43 -0.09 -4.09
C MET A 31 -10.53 -0.94 -4.97
N LYS A 32 -10.92 -2.18 -5.23
CA LYS A 32 -10.29 -3.02 -6.25
C LYS A 32 -10.27 -2.31 -7.62
N ASP A 33 -11.44 -1.92 -8.10
CA ASP A 33 -11.59 -1.35 -9.44
C ASP A 33 -10.82 -0.02 -9.56
N THR A 34 -10.87 0.82 -8.52
CA THR A 34 -10.10 2.07 -8.51
C THR A 34 -8.59 1.83 -8.44
N ALA A 35 -8.12 0.86 -7.65
CA ALA A 35 -6.71 0.52 -7.58
C ALA A 35 -6.21 -0.08 -8.90
N GLU A 36 -7.01 -0.89 -9.60
CA GLU A 36 -6.68 -1.48 -10.91
C GLU A 36 -6.68 -0.43 -12.05
N GLN A 37 -7.36 0.71 -11.87
CA GLN A 37 -7.36 1.82 -12.82
C GLN A 37 -6.16 2.76 -12.67
N LEU A 38 -5.34 2.60 -11.63
CA LEU A 38 -4.13 3.41 -11.45
C LEU A 38 -3.17 3.21 -12.62
N ASP A 39 -2.67 4.32 -13.16
CA ASP A 39 -1.67 4.31 -14.23
C ASP A 39 -0.28 4.04 -13.66
N ILE A 40 -0.05 2.79 -13.27
CA ILE A 40 1.23 2.33 -12.72
C ILE A 40 2.38 2.52 -13.73
N ASN A 41 2.08 2.48 -15.04
CA ASN A 41 3.12 2.69 -16.06
C ASN A 41 3.70 4.10 -15.97
N ARG A 42 2.87 5.11 -15.73
CA ARG A 42 3.32 6.50 -15.53
C ARG A 42 4.32 6.61 -14.38
N TRP A 43 4.10 5.92 -13.27
CA TRP A 43 5.01 5.95 -12.12
C TRP A 43 6.30 5.18 -12.36
N ILE A 44 6.22 4.07 -13.10
CA ILE A 44 7.41 3.34 -13.54
C ILE A 44 8.22 4.20 -14.51
N ASP A 45 7.59 4.88 -15.46
CA ASP A 45 8.29 5.76 -16.39
C ASP A 45 8.98 6.90 -15.63
N LEU A 46 8.33 7.47 -14.59
CA LEU A 46 8.96 8.43 -13.69
C LEU A 46 10.17 7.85 -12.96
N TRP A 47 10.05 6.64 -12.39
CA TRP A 47 11.14 5.93 -11.73
C TRP A 47 12.34 5.72 -12.67
N LEU A 48 12.08 5.29 -13.90
CA LEU A 48 13.11 5.09 -14.92
C LEU A 48 13.80 6.41 -15.28
N GLU A 49 13.04 7.51 -15.40
CA GLU A 49 13.57 8.82 -15.76
C GLU A 49 14.40 9.49 -14.65
N THR A 50 14.01 9.31 -13.40
CA THR A 50 14.68 9.93 -12.25
C THR A 50 15.75 9.03 -11.68
N THR A 51 15.37 7.84 -11.21
CA THR A 51 16.22 6.96 -10.42
C THR A 51 17.18 6.22 -11.33
N CYS A 52 16.66 5.48 -12.31
CA CYS A 52 17.46 4.57 -13.12
C CYS A 52 18.49 5.26 -14.02
N LYS A 53 18.26 6.52 -14.38
CA LYS A 53 19.21 7.31 -15.20
C LYS A 53 20.30 7.99 -14.38
N ARG A 54 20.17 8.09 -13.06
CA ARG A 54 21.00 9.01 -12.23
C ARG A 54 21.56 8.38 -10.96
N CYS A 55 21.02 7.25 -10.55
CA CYS A 55 21.46 6.47 -9.42
C CYS A 55 22.08 5.17 -9.90
N GLN A 56 22.99 4.62 -9.10
CA GLN A 56 23.31 3.21 -9.18
C GLN A 56 22.00 2.43 -9.06
N SER A 57 21.83 1.41 -9.91
CA SER A 57 20.56 0.71 -9.95
C SER A 57 20.24 0.08 -8.60
N PRO A 58 19.09 0.43 -7.99
CA PRO A 58 18.66 -0.18 -6.75
C PRO A 58 18.14 -1.59 -7.01
N LYS A 59 18.54 -2.51 -6.14
CA LYS A 59 17.98 -3.86 -6.07
C LYS A 59 16.78 -3.89 -5.15
N LEU A 60 15.94 -4.92 -5.31
CA LEU A 60 14.81 -5.13 -4.40
C LEU A 60 15.26 -5.27 -2.92
N SER A 61 16.43 -5.85 -2.68
CA SER A 61 17.05 -5.94 -1.34
C SER A 61 17.26 -4.59 -0.67
N ASP A 62 17.50 -3.54 -1.46
CA ASP A 62 17.82 -2.20 -0.94
C ASP A 62 16.63 -1.56 -0.25
N TYR A 63 15.42 -2.07 -0.47
CA TYR A 63 14.22 -1.62 0.24
C TYR A 63 14.42 -1.57 1.74
N GLN A 64 15.03 -2.60 2.35
CA GLN A 64 15.23 -2.64 3.80
C GLN A 64 16.11 -1.49 4.30
N THR A 65 17.15 -1.14 3.54
CA THR A 65 18.07 -0.05 3.86
C THR A 65 17.42 1.32 3.61
N LEU A 66 16.56 1.43 2.59
CA LEU A 66 15.88 2.66 2.21
C LEU A 66 14.55 2.88 2.95
N ARG A 67 14.05 1.86 3.66
CA ARG A 67 12.73 1.86 4.28
C ARG A 67 12.55 3.04 5.23
N GLU A 68 13.46 3.20 6.18
CA GLU A 68 13.34 4.26 7.20
C GLU A 68 13.67 5.65 6.65
N SER A 69 14.63 5.75 5.74
CA SER A 69 15.14 7.04 5.25
C SER A 69 14.33 7.64 4.10
N HIS A 70 13.64 6.82 3.30
CA HIS A 70 12.93 7.27 2.10
C HIS A 70 11.49 6.81 2.04
N VAL A 71 11.22 5.54 2.34
CA VAL A 71 9.88 4.95 2.17
C VAL A 71 8.93 5.38 3.29
N ALA A 72 9.35 5.31 4.55
CA ALA A 72 8.54 5.71 5.69
C ALA A 72 8.17 7.20 5.65
N PRO A 73 9.07 8.15 5.30
CA PRO A 73 8.70 9.54 5.05
C PRO A 73 7.68 9.70 3.92
N PHE A 74 7.84 8.99 2.80
CA PHE A 74 6.86 9.00 1.70
C PHE A 74 5.47 8.54 2.15
N VAL A 75 5.39 7.40 2.85
CA VAL A 75 4.14 6.88 3.37
C VAL A 75 3.52 7.85 4.37
N LYS A 76 4.35 8.48 5.21
CA LYS A 76 3.90 9.49 6.16
C LYS A 76 3.28 10.69 5.43
N ASP A 77 3.95 11.26 4.44
CA ASP A 77 3.47 12.43 3.70
C ASP A 77 2.16 12.12 2.94
N CYS A 78 2.04 10.93 2.36
CA CYS A 78 0.79 10.43 1.80
C CYS A 78 -0.31 10.35 2.87
N SER A 79 -0.03 9.75 4.03
CA SER A 79 -1.01 9.59 5.11
C SER A 79 -1.47 10.91 5.73
N ASP A 80 -0.56 11.89 5.82
CA ASP A 80 -0.84 13.24 6.29
C ASP A 80 -1.74 13.97 5.29
N SER A 81 -1.41 13.87 3.99
CA SER A 81 -2.20 14.46 2.89
C SER A 81 -3.62 13.90 2.80
N MET A 82 -3.80 12.62 3.13
CA MET A 82 -5.11 11.97 3.24
C MET A 82 -5.91 12.42 4.48
N GLY A 83 -5.28 13.11 5.45
CA GLY A 83 -5.92 13.40 6.74
C GLY A 83 -6.04 12.16 7.64
N THR A 84 -5.11 11.20 7.49
CA THR A 84 -5.01 9.95 8.27
C THR A 84 -3.60 9.72 8.85
N PRO A 85 -2.96 10.71 9.50
CA PRO A 85 -1.56 10.61 9.97
C PRO A 85 -1.33 9.44 10.95
N HIS A 86 -2.36 9.12 11.75
CA HIS A 86 -2.36 8.02 12.71
C HIS A 86 -2.30 6.62 12.06
N LEU A 87 -2.52 6.53 10.75
CA LEU A 87 -2.46 5.28 9.98
C LEU A 87 -1.15 5.11 9.20
N SER A 88 -0.20 6.04 9.31
CA SER A 88 1.11 5.96 8.63
C SER A 88 1.80 4.60 8.82
N SER A 89 1.81 4.06 10.04
CA SER A 89 2.38 2.74 10.32
C SER A 89 1.60 1.59 9.68
N ASN A 90 0.27 1.69 9.59
CA ASN A 90 -0.56 0.70 8.91
C ASN A 90 -0.29 0.71 7.40
N TYR A 91 -0.18 1.89 6.78
CA TYR A 91 0.17 1.99 5.35
C TYR A 91 1.58 1.50 5.06
N LEU A 92 2.53 1.75 5.95
CA LEU A 92 3.89 1.26 5.79
C LEU A 92 3.92 -0.27 5.89
N SER A 93 3.17 -0.85 6.82
CA SER A 93 2.99 -2.31 6.94
C SER A 93 2.31 -2.92 5.72
N LEU A 94 1.35 -2.19 5.11
CA LEU A 94 0.74 -2.60 3.84
C LEU A 94 1.79 -2.63 2.72
N LEU A 95 2.63 -1.61 2.60
CA LEU A 95 3.68 -1.57 1.59
C LEU A 95 4.71 -2.70 1.77
N ASP A 96 5.14 -2.97 3.00
CA ASP A 96 6.01 -4.11 3.30
C ASP A 96 5.36 -5.43 2.86
N SER A 97 4.08 -5.59 3.13
CA SER A 97 3.34 -6.80 2.75
C SER A 97 3.15 -6.93 1.24
N LEU A 98 3.04 -5.83 0.51
CA LEU A 98 2.99 -5.82 -0.96
C LEU A 98 4.36 -6.17 -1.56
N LEU A 99 5.45 -5.78 -0.91
CA LEU A 99 6.80 -6.22 -1.29
C LEU A 99 6.95 -7.73 -1.11
N ASP A 100 6.49 -8.28 0.02
CA ASP A 100 6.49 -9.72 0.24
C ASP A 100 5.59 -10.46 -0.76
N LEU A 101 4.44 -9.87 -1.12
CA LEU A 101 3.58 -10.39 -2.18
C LEU A 101 4.32 -10.44 -3.51
N ALA A 102 5.09 -9.39 -3.86
CA ALA A 102 5.88 -9.36 -5.08
C ALA A 102 6.87 -10.53 -5.10
N LYS A 103 7.64 -10.72 -4.02
CA LYS A 103 8.62 -11.82 -3.89
C LYS A 103 7.98 -13.21 -4.01
N ASN A 104 6.82 -13.39 -3.40
CA ASN A 104 6.17 -14.70 -3.31
C ASN A 104 5.32 -15.05 -4.54
N LYS A 105 4.80 -14.08 -5.28
CA LYS A 105 3.83 -14.32 -6.37
C LYS A 105 4.19 -13.71 -7.71
N CYS A 106 5.09 -12.75 -7.77
CA CYS A 106 5.39 -11.99 -8.97
C CYS A 106 6.83 -12.20 -9.46
N GLU A 107 7.43 -13.35 -9.10
CA GLU A 107 8.70 -13.84 -9.65
C GLU A 107 9.88 -12.86 -9.49
N VAL A 108 9.87 -12.02 -8.46
CA VAL A 108 11.02 -11.18 -8.10
C VAL A 108 11.79 -11.76 -6.93
N THR A 109 13.07 -11.45 -6.89
CA THR A 109 13.99 -11.87 -5.82
C THR A 109 14.69 -10.66 -5.24
N ASP A 110 15.40 -10.84 -4.13
CA ASP A 110 16.21 -9.77 -3.53
C ASP A 110 17.29 -9.23 -4.48
N GLU A 111 17.75 -10.05 -5.43
CA GLU A 111 18.74 -9.67 -6.44
C GLU A 111 18.14 -8.98 -7.67
N THR A 112 16.81 -8.89 -7.78
CA THR A 112 16.15 -8.24 -8.91
C THR A 112 16.52 -6.77 -8.95
N ASP A 113 17.17 -6.37 -10.04
CA ASP A 113 17.54 -5.00 -10.36
C ASP A 113 16.29 -4.25 -10.87
N LEU A 114 15.96 -3.12 -10.25
CA LEU A 114 14.74 -2.36 -10.54
C LEU A 114 14.89 -1.40 -11.72
N CYS A 115 16.00 -1.42 -12.44
CA CYS A 115 16.27 -0.57 -13.60
C CYS A 115 16.79 -1.33 -14.82
N GLU A 116 17.26 -2.57 -14.66
CA GLU A 116 17.81 -3.40 -15.74
C GLU A 116 16.76 -3.74 -16.81
N ASP A 117 15.59 -4.21 -16.41
CA ASP A 117 14.49 -4.57 -17.31
C ASP A 117 13.19 -3.80 -16.97
N PRO A 118 12.94 -2.68 -17.68
CA PRO A 118 11.71 -1.89 -17.54
C PRO A 118 10.42 -2.67 -17.79
N ASP A 119 10.43 -3.64 -18.71
CA ASP A 119 9.23 -4.41 -19.08
C ASP A 119 8.93 -5.48 -18.03
N GLN A 120 9.97 -6.09 -17.47
CA GLN A 120 9.84 -6.94 -16.29
C GLN A 120 9.28 -6.15 -15.11
N LEU A 121 9.82 -4.96 -14.82
CA LEU A 121 9.32 -4.12 -13.73
C LEU A 121 7.83 -3.76 -13.91
N LYS A 122 7.41 -3.41 -15.13
CA LYS A 122 5.98 -3.17 -15.47
C LYS A 122 5.13 -4.42 -15.25
N THR A 123 5.65 -5.58 -15.61
CA THR A 123 4.95 -6.87 -15.41
C THR A 123 4.77 -7.18 -13.92
N VAL A 124 5.83 -6.99 -13.13
CA VAL A 124 5.79 -7.18 -11.67
C VAL A 124 4.79 -6.25 -11.02
N ALA A 125 4.83 -4.95 -11.37
CA ALA A 125 3.94 -3.97 -10.76
C ALA A 125 2.46 -4.26 -11.06
N LYS A 126 2.14 -4.71 -12.29
CA LYS A 126 0.78 -5.17 -12.65
C LYS A 126 0.39 -6.47 -11.93
N CYS A 127 1.34 -7.38 -11.73
CA CYS A 127 1.10 -8.58 -10.94
C CYS A 127 0.76 -8.22 -9.48
N VAL A 128 1.50 -7.30 -8.87
CA VAL A 128 1.20 -6.80 -7.52
C VAL A 128 -0.17 -6.13 -7.49
N GLN A 129 -0.47 -5.21 -8.43
CA GLN A 129 -1.75 -4.50 -8.52
C GLN A 129 -2.94 -5.47 -8.56
N SER A 130 -2.89 -6.48 -9.44
CA SER A 130 -3.96 -7.47 -9.61
C SER A 130 -4.14 -8.41 -8.41
N ASN A 131 -3.09 -8.60 -7.59
CA ASN A 131 -3.13 -9.47 -6.41
C ASN A 131 -3.34 -8.72 -5.08
N ALA A 132 -3.04 -7.42 -5.04
CA ALA A 132 -3.03 -6.61 -3.82
C ALA A 132 -4.37 -6.64 -3.08
N TRP A 133 -5.48 -6.47 -3.81
CA TRP A 133 -6.81 -6.46 -3.20
C TRP A 133 -7.16 -7.79 -2.53
N SER A 134 -6.96 -8.90 -3.25
CA SER A 134 -7.18 -10.25 -2.73
C SER A 134 -6.29 -10.53 -1.51
N PHE A 135 -5.05 -10.05 -1.53
CA PHE A 135 -4.12 -10.15 -0.40
C PHE A 135 -4.63 -9.36 0.82
N VAL A 136 -5.09 -8.13 0.64
CA VAL A 136 -5.63 -7.29 1.72
C VAL A 136 -6.86 -7.94 2.33
N LEU A 137 -7.78 -8.47 1.53
CA LEU A 137 -8.96 -9.19 2.03
C LEU A 137 -8.60 -10.48 2.78
N GLY A 138 -7.60 -11.22 2.30
CA GLY A 138 -7.08 -12.41 2.99
C GLY A 138 -6.43 -12.10 4.34
N ASN A 139 -6.02 -10.85 4.55
CA ASN A 139 -5.33 -10.38 5.76
C ASN A 139 -6.08 -9.23 6.44
N VAL A 140 -7.41 -9.24 6.37
CA VAL A 140 -8.28 -8.13 6.83
C VAL A 140 -7.98 -7.68 8.25
N GLY A 141 -7.60 -8.58 9.16
CA GLY A 141 -7.26 -8.24 10.55
C GLY A 141 -6.08 -7.26 10.66
N ASN A 142 -5.09 -7.36 9.77
CA ASN A 142 -3.90 -6.50 9.77
C ASN A 142 -4.19 -5.12 9.15
N PHE A 143 -5.15 -5.06 8.23
CA PHE A 143 -5.46 -3.85 7.46
C PHE A 143 -6.81 -3.23 7.83
N LEU A 144 -7.48 -3.75 8.86
CA LEU A 144 -8.78 -3.28 9.32
C LEU A 144 -8.80 -1.76 9.51
N PRO A 145 -7.81 -1.11 10.14
CA PRO A 145 -7.83 0.35 10.34
C PRO A 145 -7.90 1.15 9.03
N ILE A 146 -7.29 0.65 7.95
CA ILE A 146 -7.33 1.26 6.61
C ILE A 146 -8.69 1.01 5.95
N LEU A 147 -9.26 -0.17 6.16
CA LEU A 147 -10.52 -0.58 5.53
C LEU A 147 -11.78 -0.03 6.24
N LEU A 148 -11.61 0.64 7.38
CA LEU A 148 -12.69 1.38 8.02
C LEU A 148 -13.20 2.49 7.10
N ALA A 149 -14.46 2.88 7.31
CA ALA A 149 -15.21 3.69 6.37
C ALA A 149 -14.56 5.01 5.96
N ASP A 150 -14.20 5.82 6.94
CA ASP A 150 -13.58 7.14 6.71
C ASP A 150 -12.16 7.00 6.12
N PRO A 151 -11.25 6.18 6.69
CA PRO A 151 -9.93 5.95 6.12
C PRO A 151 -9.93 5.46 4.68
N CYS A 152 -10.73 4.46 4.37
CA CYS A 152 -10.81 3.89 3.03
C CYS A 152 -11.39 4.90 2.03
N GLY A 153 -12.40 5.68 2.41
CA GLY A 153 -12.92 6.76 1.57
C GLY A 153 -11.85 7.79 1.22
N LYS A 154 -11.02 8.19 2.20
CA LYS A 154 -9.90 9.13 1.99
C LYS A 154 -8.80 8.54 1.11
N GLN A 155 -8.47 7.27 1.29
CA GLN A 155 -7.52 6.58 0.41
C GLN A 155 -8.04 6.55 -1.03
N MET A 156 -9.32 6.23 -1.21
CA MET A 156 -9.97 6.22 -2.52
C MET A 156 -9.92 7.59 -3.20
N ASP A 157 -10.26 8.66 -2.48
CA ASP A 157 -10.21 10.02 -3.01
C ASP A 157 -8.76 10.44 -3.35
N PHE A 158 -7.78 9.99 -2.58
CA PHE A 158 -6.35 10.25 -2.83
C PHE A 158 -5.83 9.53 -4.07
N ILE A 159 -6.11 8.23 -4.22
CA ILE A 159 -5.68 7.45 -5.41
C ILE A 159 -6.44 7.86 -6.68
N ALA A 160 -7.68 8.31 -6.56
CA ALA A 160 -8.47 8.83 -7.68
C ALA A 160 -8.04 10.24 -8.12
N ASN A 161 -7.15 10.91 -7.36
CA ASN A 161 -6.57 12.21 -7.70
C ASN A 161 -5.12 12.03 -8.19
N PRO A 162 -4.91 11.74 -9.48
CA PRO A 162 -3.60 11.40 -10.03
C PRO A 162 -2.58 12.54 -9.85
N ASP A 163 -3.01 13.81 -9.88
CA ASP A 163 -2.10 14.95 -9.77
C ASP A 163 -1.44 15.03 -8.38
N THR A 164 -2.21 14.74 -7.32
CA THR A 164 -1.67 14.74 -5.95
C THR A 164 -0.66 13.60 -5.78
N LEU A 165 -1.02 12.40 -6.25
CA LEU A 165 -0.17 11.23 -6.13
C LEU A 165 1.12 11.37 -6.97
N ASP A 166 1.01 11.88 -8.19
CA ASP A 166 2.17 12.12 -9.05
C ASP A 166 3.11 13.18 -8.50
N SER A 167 2.57 14.27 -7.97
CA SER A 167 3.37 15.34 -7.35
C SER A 167 4.17 14.80 -6.16
N THR A 168 3.50 14.02 -5.29
CA THR A 168 4.15 13.37 -4.16
C THR A 168 5.22 12.39 -4.61
N ILE A 169 4.90 11.47 -5.53
CA ILE A 169 5.88 10.51 -6.07
C ILE A 169 7.09 11.25 -6.66
N ARG A 170 6.88 12.24 -7.52
CA ARG A 170 7.97 13.01 -8.16
C ARG A 170 8.85 13.70 -7.12
N SER A 171 8.27 14.30 -6.09
CA SER A 171 9.01 14.95 -5.00
C SER A 171 9.92 13.95 -4.28
N HIS A 172 9.38 12.79 -3.89
CA HIS A 172 10.16 11.77 -3.18
C HIS A 172 11.24 11.12 -4.06
N LEU A 173 10.95 10.87 -5.33
CA LEU A 173 11.96 10.40 -6.29
C LEU A 173 13.08 11.42 -6.48
N SER A 174 12.74 12.71 -6.60
CA SER A 174 13.73 13.79 -6.70
C SER A 174 14.58 13.92 -5.44
N ASN A 175 14.01 13.62 -4.27
CA ASN A 175 14.77 13.63 -3.02
C ASN A 175 15.66 12.41 -2.88
N TYR A 176 15.18 11.22 -3.26
CA TYR A 176 16.01 10.02 -3.33
C TYR A 176 17.16 10.19 -4.32
N GLU A 177 16.92 10.79 -5.47
CA GLU A 177 17.94 11.11 -6.47
C GLU A 177 19.09 11.93 -5.87
N LYS A 178 18.83 12.85 -4.92
CA LYS A 178 19.89 13.66 -4.29
C LYS A 178 20.82 12.85 -3.37
N THR A 179 20.34 11.73 -2.84
CA THR A 179 21.05 10.96 -1.79
C THR A 179 21.46 9.58 -2.24
N CYS A 180 20.94 9.07 -3.35
CA CYS A 180 21.28 7.77 -3.88
C CYS A 180 22.77 7.70 -4.29
N PRO A 181 23.41 6.52 -4.19
CA PRO A 181 24.68 6.28 -4.85
C PRO A 181 24.55 6.60 -6.34
N LYS A 182 25.54 7.27 -6.93
CA LYS A 182 25.48 7.70 -8.33
C LYS A 182 25.92 6.58 -9.26
N SER A 183 25.25 6.47 -10.41
CA SER A 183 25.74 5.67 -11.53
C SER A 183 27.04 6.31 -12.02
N GLU A 184 28.12 5.52 -12.12
CA GLU A 184 29.37 5.96 -12.75
C GLU A 184 29.20 6.29 -14.24
#